data_AF-A0A924XZV9-F1
#
_entry.id   AF-A0A924XZV9-F1
#
_cell.length_a   1.000
_cell.length_b   1.000
_cell.length_c   1.000
_cell.angle_alpha   90.00
_cell.angle_beta   90.00
_cell.angle_gamma   90.00
#
_symmetry.space_group_name_H-M   'P 1'
#
loop_
_entity.id
_entity.type
_entity.pdbx_description
1 polymer ?
#
loop_
_entity_poly.entity_id
_entity_poly.type
_entity_poly.pdbx_seq_one_letter_code
_entity_poly.pdbx_strand_id
1 'polypeptide(L)'
;MQEQQYAGQTTQANQVSNDFPSRAEVLVEIRRMVEQSATHTKLSREHVEDLLTAVDEAAANAIRHGSPKAGPDSLLRITCLDTPEWVEVRVRDFGSGFAVPEAPTMPAPDAVGGRGLPLMVAMADSVAIESTPRGTTVTLIKRNSF
;
A
#
# COMPACT_ATOMS: atom_id res chain seq x y z
N MET A 1 -28.90 41.09 -9.11
CA MET A 1 -28.44 40.04 -8.17
C MET A 1 -27.85 38.94 -9.03
N GLN A 2 -26.52 38.79 -9.03
CA GLN A 2 -25.81 37.75 -9.81
C GLN A 2 -25.44 36.63 -8.84
N GLU A 3 -26.04 35.45 -9.05
CA GLU A 3 -25.65 34.21 -8.40
C GLU A 3 -24.28 33.78 -8.96
N GLN A 4 -23.24 33.90 -8.14
CA GLN A 4 -21.94 33.34 -8.44
C GLN A 4 -22.02 31.82 -8.27
N GLN A 5 -21.88 31.10 -9.38
CA GLN A 5 -21.66 29.67 -9.44
C GLN A 5 -20.35 29.31 -8.71
N TYR A 6 -20.48 28.69 -7.53
CA TYR A 6 -19.43 27.86 -6.96
C TYR A 6 -19.33 26.58 -7.79
N ALA A 7 -18.56 26.62 -8.87
CA ALA A 7 -18.14 25.42 -9.57
C ALA A 7 -17.30 24.59 -8.59
N GLY A 8 -17.86 23.48 -8.11
CA GLY A 8 -17.13 22.49 -7.33
C GLY A 8 -15.90 22.04 -8.11
N GLN A 9 -14.72 22.43 -7.64
CA GLN A 9 -13.47 21.90 -8.17
C GLN A 9 -13.42 20.42 -7.80
N THR A 10 -13.73 19.55 -8.76
CA THR A 10 -13.45 18.12 -8.64
C THR A 10 -11.95 18.00 -8.38
N THR A 11 -11.56 17.65 -7.16
CA THR A 11 -10.14 17.52 -6.84
C THR A 11 -9.58 16.34 -7.63
N GLN A 12 -8.72 16.64 -8.59
CA GLN A 12 -8.04 15.62 -9.38
C GLN A 12 -7.06 14.87 -8.47
N ALA A 13 -7.09 13.54 -8.51
CA ALA A 13 -6.18 12.73 -7.73
C ALA A 13 -4.75 12.83 -8.30
N ASN A 14 -3.75 13.03 -7.45
CA ASN A 14 -2.36 12.97 -7.86
C ASN A 14 -1.92 11.50 -7.90
N GLN A 15 -1.12 11.14 -8.90
CA GLN A 15 -0.59 9.78 -9.02
C GLN A 15 0.92 9.81 -9.25
N VAL A 16 1.64 9.00 -8.49
CA VAL A 16 3.06 8.73 -8.68
C VAL A 16 3.31 7.22 -8.68
N SER A 17 4.24 6.76 -9.52
CA SER A 17 4.56 5.33 -9.63
C SER A 17 6.04 5.13 -9.90
N ASN A 18 6.69 4.33 -9.06
CA ASN A 18 8.12 4.00 -9.16
C ASN A 18 8.35 2.49 -9.08
N ASP A 19 9.35 2.03 -9.82
CA ASP A 19 9.87 0.67 -9.71
C ASP A 19 11.10 0.66 -8.81
N PHE A 20 11.14 -0.28 -7.88
CA PHE A 20 12.23 -0.50 -6.94
C PHE A 20 12.79 -1.91 -7.12
N PRO A 21 14.09 -2.13 -6.91
CA PRO A 21 14.61 -3.48 -6.81
C PRO A 21 13.98 -4.21 -5.61
N SER A 22 13.64 -5.48 -5.78
CA SER A 22 13.00 -6.31 -4.75
C SER A 22 14.00 -6.77 -3.68
N ARG A 23 14.46 -5.82 -2.86
CA ARG A 23 15.44 -6.03 -1.79
C ARG A 23 15.06 -5.23 -0.54
N ALA A 24 15.40 -5.73 0.65
CA ALA A 24 14.99 -5.07 1.90
C ALA A 24 15.50 -3.62 2.05
N GLU A 25 16.62 -3.28 1.38
CA GLU A 25 17.21 -1.93 1.41
C GLU A 25 16.24 -0.85 0.93
N VAL A 26 15.32 -1.15 0.00
CA VAL A 26 14.43 -0.15 -0.60
C VAL A 26 13.25 0.25 0.29
N LEU A 27 13.04 -0.44 1.41
CA LEU A 27 11.88 -0.20 2.27
C LEU A 27 11.85 1.25 2.79
N VAL A 28 13.02 1.83 3.06
CA VAL A 28 13.13 3.23 3.51
C VAL A 28 12.71 4.19 2.41
N GLU A 29 13.12 3.97 1.16
CA GLU A 29 12.72 4.79 0.02
C GLU A 29 11.23 4.66 -0.32
N ILE A 30 10.67 3.45 -0.24
CA ILE A 30 9.23 3.20 -0.40
C ILE A 30 8.45 3.97 0.65
N ARG A 31 8.86 3.88 1.92
CA ARG A 31 8.23 4.60 3.03
C ARG A 31 8.22 6.11 2.80
N ARG A 32 9.37 6.69 2.42
CA ARG A 32 9.48 8.13 2.10
C ARG A 32 8.60 8.55 0.93
N MET A 33 8.48 7.71 -0.10
CA MET A 33 7.60 7.98 -1.24
C MET A 33 6.13 8.07 -0.81
N VAL A 34 5.68 7.16 0.07
CA VAL A 34 4.31 7.19 0.60
C VAL A 34 4.11 8.37 1.54
N GLU A 35 5.07 8.67 2.42
CA GLU A 35 5.05 9.86 3.28
C GLU A 35 4.88 11.14 2.45
N GLN A 36 5.61 11.27 1.33
CA GLN A 36 5.50 12.41 0.44
C GLN A 36 4.11 12.52 -0.19
N SER A 37 3.51 11.43 -0.65
CA SER A 37 2.13 11.43 -1.16
C SER A 37 1.12 11.79 -0.08
N ALA A 38 1.33 11.31 1.16
CA ALA A 38 0.44 11.62 2.27
C ALA A 38 0.42 13.12 2.63
N THR A 39 1.48 13.88 2.32
CA THR A 39 1.52 15.34 2.55
C THR A 39 0.48 16.14 1.76
N HIS A 40 -0.06 15.57 0.68
CA HIS A 40 -1.14 16.18 -0.11
C HIS A 40 -2.54 15.91 0.46
N THR A 41 -2.62 15.15 1.55
CA THR A 41 -3.86 14.72 2.18
C THR A 41 -4.10 15.45 3.51
N LYS A 42 -5.31 15.34 4.04
CA LYS A 42 -5.68 15.82 5.38
C LYS A 42 -5.54 14.75 6.46
N LEU A 43 -4.93 13.60 6.17
CA LEU A 43 -4.80 12.51 7.14
C LEU A 43 -4.07 13.00 8.39
N SER A 44 -4.53 12.53 9.55
CA SER A 44 -3.81 12.74 10.81
C SER A 44 -2.45 12.02 10.77
N ARG A 45 -1.52 12.47 11.60
CA ARG A 45 -0.22 11.80 11.73
C ARG A 45 -0.36 10.32 12.08
N GLU A 46 -1.31 9.98 12.96
CA GLU A 46 -1.61 8.60 13.33
C GLU A 46 -2.06 7.76 12.13
N HIS A 47 -2.99 8.28 11.32
CA HIS A 47 -3.44 7.58 10.12
C HIS A 47 -2.31 7.40 9.09
N VAL A 48 -1.39 8.36 8.99
CA VAL A 48 -0.21 8.20 8.13
C VAL A 48 0.69 7.09 8.66
N GLU A 49 0.97 7.03 9.97
CA GLU A 49 1.80 5.95 10.56
C GLU A 49 1.17 4.56 10.40
N ASP A 50 -0.15 4.44 10.56
CA ASP A 50 -0.88 3.20 10.28
C ASP A 50 -0.69 2.75 8.83
N LEU A 51 -0.90 3.68 7.88
CA LEU A 51 -0.72 3.39 6.45
C LEU A 51 0.70 2.94 6.16
N LEU A 52 1.72 3.62 6.70
CA LEU A 52 3.11 3.27 6.47
C LEU A 52 3.42 1.88 7.03
N THR A 53 2.88 1.53 8.20
CA THR A 53 3.00 0.18 8.77
C THR A 53 2.37 -0.87 7.84
N ALA A 54 1.19 -0.60 7.28
CA ALA A 54 0.54 -1.49 6.33
C ALA A 54 1.37 -1.64 5.03
N VAL A 55 1.93 -0.55 4.52
CA VAL A 55 2.80 -0.55 3.33
C VAL A 55 4.09 -1.32 3.60
N ASP A 56 4.71 -1.14 4.76
CA ASP A 56 5.93 -1.86 5.15
C ASP A 56 5.69 -3.37 5.18
N GLU A 57 4.54 -3.82 5.69
CA GLU A 57 4.14 -5.24 5.66
C GLU A 57 3.86 -5.73 4.23
N ALA A 58 3.17 -4.94 3.40
CA ALA A 58 2.91 -5.27 2.01
C ALA A 58 4.22 -5.43 1.22
N ALA A 59 5.13 -4.46 1.34
CA ALA A 59 6.41 -4.45 0.65
C ALA A 59 7.33 -5.57 1.16
N ALA A 60 7.39 -5.80 2.47
CA ALA A 60 8.17 -6.91 3.03
C ALA A 60 7.65 -8.27 2.55
N ASN A 61 6.34 -8.46 2.45
CA ASN A 61 5.75 -9.68 1.90
C ASN A 61 6.06 -9.83 0.41
N ALA A 62 5.97 -8.75 -0.37
CA ALA A 62 6.31 -8.74 -1.78
C ALA A 62 7.79 -9.11 -2.03
N ILE A 63 8.71 -8.57 -1.21
CA ILE A 63 10.16 -8.92 -1.27
C ILE A 63 10.39 -10.38 -0.89
N ARG A 64 9.78 -10.84 0.22
CA ARG A 64 10.01 -12.18 0.76
C ARG A 64 9.42 -13.29 -0.12
N HIS A 65 8.24 -13.05 -0.67
CA HIS A 65 7.43 -14.09 -1.33
C HIS A 65 7.25 -13.88 -2.83
N GLY A 66 7.28 -12.63 -3.29
CA GLY A 66 7.08 -12.26 -4.70
C GLY A 66 8.33 -12.41 -5.56
N SER A 67 9.50 -12.73 -5.01
CA SER A 67 10.76 -12.76 -5.76
C SER A 67 11.71 -13.96 -5.62
N PRO A 68 11.40 -15.09 -4.93
CA PRO A 68 12.41 -16.14 -4.70
C PRO A 68 12.90 -16.86 -5.97
N LYS A 69 12.29 -16.62 -7.16
CA LYS A 69 12.67 -17.26 -8.44
C LYS A 69 13.03 -16.30 -9.57
N ALA A 70 12.90 -14.98 -9.40
CA ALA A 70 13.00 -14.02 -10.51
C ALA A 70 14.39 -13.37 -10.67
N GLY A 71 15.36 -13.75 -9.83
CA GLY A 71 16.75 -13.30 -9.96
C GLY A 71 17.01 -11.88 -9.42
N PRO A 72 18.26 -11.39 -9.51
CA PRO A 72 18.69 -10.10 -8.94
C PRO A 72 17.99 -8.86 -9.54
N ASP A 73 17.35 -9.02 -10.71
CA ASP A 73 16.64 -7.96 -11.44
C ASP A 73 15.13 -7.91 -11.12
N SER A 74 14.70 -8.64 -10.09
CA SER A 74 13.30 -8.61 -9.64
C SER A 74 12.91 -7.21 -9.17
N LEU A 75 11.76 -6.72 -9.63
CA LEU A 75 11.24 -5.40 -9.30
C LEU A 75 10.00 -5.48 -8.40
N LEU A 76 9.78 -4.43 -7.64
CA LEU A 76 8.52 -4.06 -7.01
C LEU A 76 8.04 -2.76 -7.63
N ARG A 77 6.75 -2.67 -7.94
CA ARG A 77 6.13 -1.42 -8.37
C ARG A 77 5.29 -0.86 -7.24
N ILE A 78 5.58 0.38 -6.85
CA ILE A 78 4.78 1.14 -5.90
C ILE A 78 4.03 2.24 -6.65
N THR A 79 2.71 2.24 -6.55
CA THR A 79 1.86 3.33 -7.06
C THR A 79 1.15 3.99 -5.90
N CYS A 80 1.28 5.31 -5.75
CA CYS A 80 0.48 6.10 -4.83
C CYS A 80 -0.53 6.92 -5.63
N LEU A 81 -1.77 6.93 -5.17
CA LEU A 81 -2.85 7.76 -5.68
C LEU A 81 -3.43 8.52 -4.48
N ASP A 82 -3.33 9.84 -4.49
CA ASP A 82 -3.77 10.68 -3.37
C ASP A 82 -4.82 11.72 -3.78
N THR A 83 -5.72 11.98 -2.84
CA THR A 83 -6.67 13.10 -2.84
C THR A 83 -6.60 13.77 -1.46
N PRO A 84 -7.20 14.96 -1.26
CA PRO A 84 -7.23 15.56 0.06
C PRO A 84 -7.84 14.67 1.16
N GLU A 85 -8.72 13.73 0.81
CA GLU A 85 -9.48 12.94 1.78
C GLU A 85 -8.99 11.50 1.94
N TRP A 86 -8.14 10.99 1.05
CA TRP A 86 -7.64 9.63 1.12
C TRP A 86 -6.38 9.44 0.28
N VAL A 87 -5.62 8.41 0.64
CA VAL A 87 -4.48 7.90 -0.13
C VAL A 87 -4.66 6.40 -0.35
N GLU A 88 -4.37 5.98 -1.58
CA GLU A 88 -4.29 4.59 -1.99
C GLU A 88 -2.85 4.27 -2.35
N VAL A 89 -2.33 3.18 -1.81
CA VAL A 89 -1.00 2.65 -2.14
C VAL A 89 -1.15 1.25 -2.70
N ARG A 90 -0.61 1.04 -3.90
CA ARG A 90 -0.52 -0.28 -4.53
C ARG A 90 0.92 -0.77 -4.46
N VAL A 91 1.11 -1.92 -3.86
CA VAL A 91 2.37 -2.66 -3.83
C VAL A 91 2.24 -3.86 -4.75
N ARG A 92 3.01 -3.87 -5.83
CA ARG A 92 2.97 -4.96 -6.82
C ARG A 92 4.32 -5.65 -6.93
N ASP A 93 4.31 -6.97 -6.75
CA ASP A 93 5.39 -7.84 -7.21
C ASP A 93 5.04 -8.49 -8.56
N PHE A 94 6.04 -9.18 -9.11
CA PHE A 94 5.94 -9.93 -10.36
C PHE A 94 6.29 -11.41 -10.16
N GLY A 95 5.98 -11.94 -8.97
CA GLY A 95 6.21 -13.33 -8.60
C GLY A 95 5.22 -14.31 -9.18
N SER A 96 5.14 -15.51 -8.60
CA SER A 96 4.19 -16.56 -9.01
C SER A 96 2.80 -16.42 -8.39
N GLY A 97 2.59 -15.39 -7.57
CA GLY A 97 1.40 -15.26 -6.73
C GLY A 97 1.26 -16.38 -5.69
N PHE A 98 0.15 -16.32 -4.97
CA PHE A 98 -0.28 -17.26 -3.94
C PHE A 98 -1.81 -17.32 -3.83
N ALA A 99 -2.33 -18.34 -3.14
CA ALA A 99 -3.76 -18.42 -2.82
C ALA A 99 -4.09 -17.43 -1.68
N VAL A 100 -4.88 -16.40 -2.00
CA VAL A 100 -5.28 -15.38 -1.03
C VAL A 100 -6.27 -16.00 -0.04
N PRO A 101 -6.02 -15.93 1.28
CA PRO A 101 -6.99 -16.40 2.27
C PRO A 101 -8.22 -15.49 2.30
N GLU A 102 -9.41 -16.06 2.46
CA GLU A 102 -10.67 -15.30 2.53
C GLU A 102 -10.70 -14.34 3.73
N ALA A 103 -10.15 -14.76 4.87
CA ALA A 103 -10.08 -13.97 6.08
C ALA A 103 -8.73 -14.18 6.80
N PRO A 104 -7.76 -13.26 6.69
CA PRO A 104 -6.52 -13.36 7.44
C PRO A 104 -6.78 -13.13 8.93
N THR A 105 -6.36 -14.06 9.78
CA THR A 105 -6.52 -13.99 11.23
C THR A 105 -5.18 -13.83 11.92
N MET A 106 -5.15 -13.11 13.04
CA MET A 106 -3.95 -13.00 13.85
C MET A 106 -3.52 -14.38 14.33
N PRO A 107 -2.27 -14.80 14.06
CA PRO A 107 -1.78 -16.10 14.50
C PRO A 107 -1.53 -16.09 16.01
N ALA A 108 -1.33 -17.28 16.59
CA ALA A 108 -1.02 -17.45 18.00
C ALA A 108 0.19 -16.58 18.42
N PRO A 109 0.27 -16.14 19.70
CA PRO A 109 1.35 -15.26 20.16
C PRO A 109 2.77 -15.83 19.93
N ASP A 110 2.92 -17.15 19.98
CA ASP A 110 4.17 -17.89 19.77
C ASP A 110 4.49 -18.19 18.29
N ALA A 111 3.58 -17.84 17.37
CA ALA A 111 3.81 -18.03 15.94
C ALA A 111 4.95 -17.13 15.42
N VAL A 112 5.87 -17.75 14.67
CA VAL A 112 7.09 -17.13 14.10
C VAL A 112 6.79 -16.22 12.89
N GLY A 113 5.55 -16.21 12.38
CA GLY A 113 5.15 -15.42 11.21
C GLY A 113 3.65 -15.37 11.01
N GLY A 114 3.20 -14.88 9.84
CA GLY A 114 1.79 -14.82 9.47
C GLY A 114 1.04 -13.57 9.96
N ARG A 115 1.75 -12.57 10.47
CA ARG A 115 1.16 -11.33 11.00
C ARG A 115 0.91 -10.26 9.93
N GLY A 116 1.58 -10.34 8.78
CA GLY A 116 1.53 -9.27 7.77
C GLY A 116 0.14 -9.00 7.20
N LEU A 117 -0.59 -10.01 6.70
CA LEU A 117 -1.95 -9.81 6.19
C LEU A 117 -2.91 -9.27 7.27
N PRO A 118 -2.97 -9.86 8.49
CA PRO A 118 -3.79 -9.31 9.57
C PRO A 118 -3.43 -7.86 9.96
N LEU A 119 -2.14 -7.52 9.99
CA LEU A 119 -1.69 -6.16 10.31
C LEU A 119 -2.14 -5.16 9.25
N MET A 120 -2.00 -5.49 7.96
CA MET A 120 -2.50 -4.62 6.88
C MET A 120 -4.01 -4.37 7.00
N VAL A 121 -4.80 -5.41 7.31
CA VAL A 121 -6.25 -5.28 7.50
C VAL A 121 -6.60 -4.45 8.74
N ALA A 122 -5.79 -4.51 9.79
CA ALA A 122 -6.01 -3.72 11.01
C ALA A 122 -5.65 -2.24 10.84
N MET A 123 -4.68 -1.92 9.97
CA MET A 123 -4.11 -0.57 9.85
C MET A 123 -4.73 0.25 8.70
N ALA A 124 -5.16 -0.40 7.61
CA ALA A 124 -5.81 0.28 6.48
C ALA A 124 -7.33 0.24 6.60
N ASP A 125 -8.02 1.21 6.00
CA ASP A 125 -9.50 1.20 5.93
C ASP A 125 -10.02 0.22 4.87
N SER A 126 -9.19 -0.08 3.86
CA SER A 126 -9.49 -1.09 2.84
C SER A 126 -8.20 -1.77 2.41
N VAL A 127 -8.29 -3.09 2.25
CA VAL A 127 -7.23 -3.93 1.69
C VAL A 127 -7.83 -4.78 0.59
N ALA A 128 -7.28 -4.69 -0.62
CA ALA A 128 -7.59 -5.60 -1.71
C ALA A 128 -6.32 -6.33 -2.16
N ILE A 129 -6.41 -7.64 -2.35
CA ILE A 129 -5.27 -8.46 -2.78
C ILE A 129 -5.67 -9.19 -4.06
N GLU A 130 -4.99 -8.86 -5.14
CA GLU A 130 -5.13 -9.51 -6.43
C GLU A 130 -3.87 -10.33 -6.69
N SER A 131 -4.01 -11.65 -6.72
CA SER A 131 -2.89 -12.57 -6.82
C SER A 131 -3.08 -13.52 -7.99
N THR A 132 -2.10 -13.55 -8.89
CA THR A 132 -2.12 -14.37 -10.11
C THR A 132 -0.75 -15.01 -10.34
N PRO A 133 -0.63 -15.97 -11.28
CA PRO A 133 0.68 -16.48 -11.70
C PRO A 133 1.64 -15.43 -12.27
N ARG A 134 1.22 -14.18 -12.46
CA ARG A 134 2.03 -13.04 -12.93
C ARG A 134 2.39 -12.04 -11.83
N GLY A 135 2.12 -12.39 -10.58
CA GLY A 135 2.45 -11.61 -9.39
C GLY A 135 1.23 -11.27 -8.55
N THR A 136 1.50 -10.59 -7.45
CA THR A 136 0.49 -10.08 -6.53
C THR A 136 0.48 -8.56 -6.53
N THR A 137 -0.71 -7.96 -6.48
CA THR A 137 -0.92 -6.55 -6.15
C THR A 137 -1.72 -6.44 -4.86
N VAL A 138 -1.16 -5.76 -3.87
CA VAL A 138 -1.84 -5.36 -2.65
C VAL A 138 -2.21 -3.90 -2.77
N THR A 139 -3.48 -3.57 -2.65
CA THR A 139 -4.01 -2.20 -2.66
C THR A 139 -4.48 -1.85 -1.25
N LEU A 140 -3.87 -0.82 -0.67
CA LEU A 140 -4.16 -0.30 0.67
C LEU A 140 -4.78 1.08 0.54
N ILE A 141 -5.92 1.34 1.18
CA ILE A 141 -6.54 2.67 1.22
C ILE A 141 -6.63 3.12 2.66
N LYS A 142 -6.18 4.35 2.93
CA LYS A 142 -6.38 5.06 4.19
C LYS A 142 -7.11 6.38 3.90
N ARG A 143 -8.11 6.69 4.70
CA ARG A 143 -8.99 7.84 4.59
C ARG A 143 -8.77 8.78 5.76
N ASN A 144 -9.12 10.03 5.54
CA ASN A 144 -9.29 10.99 6.60
C ASN A 144 -10.64 10.72 7.30
N SER A 145 -10.65 9.88 8.33
CA SER A 145 -11.77 9.74 9.26
C SER A 145 -11.65 10.75 10.40
N PHE A 146 -12.78 11.36 10.78
CA PHE A 146 -12.91 12.30 11.89
C PHE A 146 -13.31 11.60 13.19
#